data_AF-A0A962UFA2-F1
#
_entry.id   AF-A0A962UFA2-F1
#
_cell.length_a   1.000
_cell.length_b   1.000
_cell.length_c   1.000
_cell.angle_alpha   90.00
_cell.angle_beta   90.00
_cell.angle_gamma   90.00
#
_symmetry.space_group_name_H-M   'P 1'
#
loop_
_entity.id
_entity.type
_entity.pdbx_description
1 polymer ?
#
loop_
_entity_poly.entity_id
_entity_poly.type
_entity_poly.pdbx_seq_one_letter_code
_entity_poly.pdbx_strand_id
1 'polypeptide(L)'
;AALLTLSVALSMATTPFLLLAYERGLAPRYASTPPEPETIPMRESPVIIAGFGRFGQIVGRLLFANGITATVLDHDPDQITLLRRFGFQVFYGDATRLDLLEAAGIAKARLLVVALDDVDANLRLVDVVREHYPRLTVVARARNVSHLFGLMNRNVEHIERETFEAALRSGRRVLRELGFGAHEARLAADTFRRHDLAALDAMRPHYQDEIQLISLAQTARDELSDLFERDREIRERERTGGWG
;
A
#
# COMPACT_ATOMS: atom_id res chain seq x y z
N ALA A 1 -15.98 55.56 21.08
CA ALA A 1 -15.86 54.99 19.72
C ALA A 1 -14.48 55.25 19.12
N ALA A 2 -14.07 56.52 18.93
CA ALA A 2 -12.80 56.86 18.26
C ALA A 2 -11.52 56.25 18.89
N LEU A 3 -11.43 56.19 20.22
CA LEU A 3 -10.28 55.59 20.92
C LEU A 3 -10.15 54.08 20.67
N LEU A 4 -11.27 53.36 20.57
CA LEU A 4 -11.28 51.92 20.28
C LEU A 4 -10.84 51.65 18.84
N THR A 5 -11.33 52.43 17.89
CA THR A 5 -10.94 52.33 16.47
C THR A 5 -9.44 52.63 16.29
N LEU A 6 -8.92 53.64 17.01
CA LEU A 6 -7.50 53.98 16.99
C LEU A 6 -6.63 52.85 17.56
N SER A 7 -7.03 52.24 18.68
CA SER A 7 -6.29 51.12 19.27
C SER A 7 -6.24 49.89 18.35
N VAL A 8 -7.33 49.60 17.63
CA VAL A 8 -7.38 48.48 16.66
C VAL A 8 -6.51 48.79 15.45
N ALA A 9 -6.61 50.00 14.90
CA ALA A 9 -5.80 50.42 13.75
C ALA A 9 -4.30 50.39 14.08
N LEU A 10 -3.92 50.85 15.28
CA LEU A 10 -2.53 50.81 15.73
C LEU A 10 -2.05 49.37 15.87
N SER A 11 -2.83 48.49 16.53
CA SER A 11 -2.52 47.07 16.69
C SER A 11 -2.24 46.40 15.34
N MET A 12 -3.16 46.52 14.37
CA MET A 12 -3.01 45.92 13.04
C MET A 12 -1.81 46.48 12.28
N ALA A 13 -1.49 47.76 12.47
CA ALA A 13 -0.31 48.38 11.87
C ALA A 13 1.00 47.88 12.51
N THR A 14 1.04 47.61 13.81
CA THR A 14 2.25 47.10 14.50
C THR A 14 2.55 45.63 14.24
N THR A 15 1.53 44.79 14.05
CA THR A 15 1.69 43.34 13.86
C THR A 15 2.70 42.94 12.76
N PRO A 16 2.68 43.49 11.53
CA PRO A 16 3.65 43.10 10.50
C PRO A 16 5.09 43.49 10.85
N PHE A 17 5.30 44.59 11.58
CA PHE A 17 6.64 44.98 12.02
C PHE A 17 7.18 44.07 13.12
N LEU A 18 6.32 43.63 14.04
CA LEU A 18 6.68 42.63 15.06
C LEU A 18 7.03 41.29 14.42
N LEU A 19 6.28 40.86 13.40
CA LEU A 19 6.57 39.66 12.61
C LEU A 19 7.94 39.75 11.92
N LEU A 20 8.22 40.86 11.23
CA LEU A 20 9.53 41.09 10.59
C LEU A 20 10.68 41.11 11.58
N ALA A 21 10.49 41.71 12.77
CA ALA A 21 11.49 41.74 13.82
C ALA A 21 11.74 40.34 14.41
N TYR A 22 10.68 39.55 14.57
CA TYR A 22 10.78 38.15 14.99
C TYR A 22 11.56 37.32 13.97
N GLU A 23 11.20 37.41 12.68
CA GLU A 23 11.85 36.66 11.60
C GLU A 23 13.33 37.02 11.42
N ARG A 24 13.70 38.30 11.57
CA ARG A 24 15.11 38.73 11.42
C ARG A 24 15.97 38.47 12.66
N GLY A 25 15.39 38.50 13.87
CA GLY A 25 16.15 38.57 15.11
C GLY A 25 16.06 37.33 16.01
N LEU A 26 14.85 36.77 16.15
CA LEU A 26 14.55 35.69 17.09
C LEU A 26 14.46 34.34 16.38
N ALA A 27 13.78 34.29 15.23
CA ALA A 27 13.63 33.07 14.44
C ALA A 27 14.98 32.42 14.06
N PRO A 28 16.04 33.14 13.65
CA PRO A 28 17.32 32.51 13.31
C PRO A 28 18.06 31.94 14.52
N ARG A 29 17.75 32.41 15.73
CA ARG A 29 18.36 31.94 16.98
C ARG A 29 17.64 30.71 17.56
N TYR A 30 16.38 30.50 17.20
CA TYR A 30 15.56 29.35 17.60
C TYR A 30 15.32 28.35 16.47
N ALA A 31 15.67 28.70 15.23
CA ALA A 31 15.77 27.76 14.13
C ALA A 31 16.90 26.79 14.45
N SER A 32 16.52 25.62 14.96
CA SER A 32 17.44 24.49 15.05
C SER A 32 18.00 24.27 13.65
N THR A 33 19.33 24.30 13.50
CA THR A 33 19.99 23.89 12.26
C THR A 33 19.36 22.55 11.85
N PRO A 34 18.76 22.43 10.65
CA PRO A 34 18.37 21.12 10.16
C PRO A 34 19.64 20.27 10.25
N PRO A 35 19.62 19.10 10.93
CA PRO A 35 20.81 18.29 11.03
C PRO A 35 21.35 18.11 9.61
N GLU A 36 22.64 18.38 9.41
CA GLU A 36 23.31 18.06 8.15
C GLU A 36 22.90 16.63 7.78
N PRO A 37 22.52 16.37 6.52
CA PRO A 37 22.21 15.01 6.12
C PRO A 37 23.46 14.18 6.39
N GLU A 38 23.46 13.42 7.48
CA GLU A 38 24.43 12.37 7.71
C GLU A 38 24.48 11.56 6.43
N THR A 39 25.62 11.60 5.75
CA THR A 39 25.91 10.77 4.60
C THR A 39 26.09 9.35 5.13
N ILE A 40 24.96 8.70 5.45
CA ILE A 40 24.93 7.27 5.71
C ILE A 40 25.49 6.64 4.42
N PRO A 41 26.64 5.95 4.47
CA PRO A 41 27.23 5.35 3.29
C PRO A 41 26.16 4.49 2.60
N MET A 42 26.00 4.68 1.29
CA MET A 42 24.96 4.03 0.51
C MET A 42 25.11 2.50 0.64
N ARG A 43 24.29 1.89 1.50
CA ARG A 43 24.24 0.45 1.65
C ARG A 43 23.42 -0.05 0.48
N GLU A 44 24.07 -0.80 -0.40
CA GLU A 44 23.38 -1.53 -1.45
C GLU A 44 22.28 -2.37 -0.78
N SER A 45 21.03 -1.98 -1.04
CA SER A 45 19.86 -2.64 -0.48
C SER A 45 19.25 -3.51 -1.57
N PRO A 46 18.98 -4.79 -1.31
CA PRO A 46 18.39 -5.68 -2.30
C PRO A 46 16.94 -5.32 -2.64
N VAL A 47 16.28 -4.48 -1.84
CA VAL A 47 14.87 -4.13 -1.98
C VAL A 47 14.70 -2.61 -2.01
N ILE A 48 13.87 -2.13 -2.93
CA ILE A 48 13.36 -0.77 -2.95
C ILE A 48 11.86 -0.80 -2.62
N ILE A 49 11.39 0.12 -1.78
CA ILE A 49 9.98 0.32 -1.46
C ILE A 49 9.56 1.70 -1.95
N ALA A 50 8.69 1.75 -2.96
CA ALA A 50 8.09 2.97 -3.47
C ALA A 50 6.74 3.21 -2.80
N GLY A 51 6.68 4.20 -1.91
CA GLY A 51 5.54 4.49 -1.04
C GLY A 51 5.68 3.84 0.33
N PHE A 52 5.80 4.66 1.36
CA PHE A 52 5.96 4.29 2.77
C PHE A 52 4.80 4.79 3.65
N GLY A 53 3.59 4.77 3.09
CA GLY A 53 2.35 4.86 3.85
C GLY A 53 2.05 3.55 4.61
N ARG A 54 0.78 3.38 5.00
CA ARG A 54 0.33 2.21 5.81
C ARG A 54 0.75 0.85 5.25
N PHE A 55 0.68 0.67 3.93
CA PHE A 55 1.06 -0.59 3.28
C PHE A 55 2.58 -0.79 3.29
N GLY A 56 3.34 0.19 2.77
CA GLY A 56 4.80 0.15 2.71
C GLY A 56 5.47 0.03 4.08
N GLN A 57 4.91 0.67 5.11
CA GLN A 57 5.37 0.55 6.49
C GLN A 57 5.30 -0.88 7.03
N ILE A 58 4.22 -1.61 6.74
CA ILE A 58 4.08 -3.00 7.18
C ILE A 58 5.10 -3.90 6.46
N VAL A 59 5.26 -3.71 5.14
CA VAL A 59 6.26 -4.44 4.36
C VAL A 59 7.68 -4.14 4.86
N GLY A 60 8.03 -2.86 5.01
CA GLY A 60 9.34 -2.44 5.50
C GLY A 60 9.66 -2.97 6.89
N ARG A 61 8.70 -2.90 7.83
CA ARG A 61 8.87 -3.46 9.18
C ARG A 61 9.04 -4.98 9.17
N LEU A 62 8.32 -5.69 8.30
CA LEU A 62 8.47 -7.14 8.15
C LEU A 62 9.87 -7.50 7.62
N LEU A 63 10.37 -6.77 6.61
CA LEU A 63 11.72 -6.97 6.09
C LEU A 63 12.79 -6.67 7.15
N PHE A 64 12.64 -5.56 7.86
CA PHE A 64 13.56 -5.16 8.93
C PHE A 64 13.62 -6.20 10.05
N ALA A 65 12.48 -6.76 10.46
CA ALA A 65 12.42 -7.82 11.47
C ALA A 65 13.17 -9.10 11.05
N ASN A 66 13.39 -9.30 9.74
CA ASN A 66 14.15 -10.40 9.17
C ASN A 66 15.58 -10.01 8.76
N GLY A 67 16.08 -8.85 9.22
CA GLY A 67 17.43 -8.38 8.93
C GLY A 67 17.66 -7.92 7.49
N ILE A 68 16.59 -7.68 6.73
CA ILE A 68 16.66 -7.21 5.34
C ILE A 68 16.54 -5.69 5.32
N THR A 69 17.56 -5.01 4.79
CA THR A 69 17.52 -3.56 4.57
C THR A 69 16.80 -3.24 3.26
N ALA A 70 16.08 -2.12 3.26
CA ALA A 70 15.40 -1.60 2.08
C ALA A 70 15.71 -0.11 1.90
N THR A 71 15.77 0.32 0.64
CA THR A 71 15.73 1.74 0.29
C THR A 71 14.28 2.16 0.10
N VAL A 72 13.89 3.27 0.71
CA VAL A 72 12.50 3.78 0.69
C VAL A 72 12.43 5.05 -0.14
N LEU A 73 11.41 5.14 -0.99
CA LEU A 73 11.03 6.34 -1.74
C LEU A 73 9.68 6.83 -1.21
N ASP A 74 9.60 8.06 -0.72
CA ASP A 74 8.34 8.67 -0.29
C ASP A 74 8.31 10.17 -0.61
N HIS A 75 7.10 10.73 -0.73
CA HIS A 75 6.84 12.14 -0.95
C HIS A 75 6.36 12.86 0.33
N ASP A 76 6.18 12.15 1.44
CA ASP A 76 5.85 12.72 2.74
C ASP A 76 7.13 13.00 3.57
N PRO A 77 7.48 14.27 3.82
CA PRO A 77 8.67 14.63 4.57
C PRO A 77 8.63 14.21 6.05
N ASP A 78 7.43 14.08 6.64
CA ASP A 78 7.27 13.74 8.04
C ASP A 78 7.71 12.29 8.33
N GLN A 79 7.59 11.41 7.32
CA GLN A 79 8.04 10.02 7.44
C GLN A 79 9.58 9.89 7.44
N ILE A 80 10.32 10.81 6.81
CA ILE A 80 11.77 10.66 6.59
C ILE A 80 12.54 10.59 7.90
N THR A 81 12.23 11.51 8.83
CA THR A 81 12.99 11.63 10.10
C THR A 81 12.83 10.37 10.95
N LEU A 82 11.61 9.81 10.96
CA LEU A 82 11.30 8.59 11.68
C LEU A 82 11.99 7.39 11.04
N LEU A 83 12.00 7.30 9.72
CA LEU A 83 12.57 6.18 8.98
C LEU A 83 14.09 6.09 9.06
N ARG A 84 14.78 7.23 9.04
CA ARG A 84 16.23 7.27 9.24
C ARG A 84 16.62 6.73 10.62
N ARG A 85 15.83 7.01 11.67
CA ARG A 85 16.05 6.44 13.01
C ARG A 85 15.89 4.92 13.06
N PHE A 86 15.08 4.36 12.17
CA PHE A 86 14.92 2.90 12.00
C PHE A 86 15.97 2.28 11.06
N GLY A 87 16.96 3.04 10.60
CA GLY A 87 18.05 2.55 9.77
C GLY A 87 17.68 2.32 8.29
N PHE A 88 16.53 2.82 7.83
CA PHE A 88 16.21 2.82 6.40
C PHE A 88 16.96 3.93 5.67
N GLN A 89 17.41 3.62 4.45
CA GLN A 89 17.83 4.66 3.51
C GLN A 89 16.57 5.25 2.88
N VAL A 90 16.42 6.57 2.94
CA VAL A 90 15.20 7.24 2.49
C VAL A 90 15.54 8.34 1.51
N PHE A 91 14.89 8.28 0.35
CA PHE A 91 14.93 9.31 -0.67
C PHE A 91 13.56 9.97 -0.75
N TYR A 92 13.59 11.30 -0.73
CA TYR A 92 12.40 12.12 -0.84
C TYR A 92 12.16 12.49 -2.29
N GLY A 93 10.95 12.25 -2.78
CA GLY A 93 10.52 12.70 -4.10
C GLY A 93 9.47 11.80 -4.73
N ASP A 94 9.13 12.14 -5.97
CA ASP A 94 8.22 11.34 -6.79
C ASP A 94 8.90 10.05 -7.25
N ALA A 95 8.40 8.93 -6.74
CA ALA A 95 8.91 7.59 -7.05
C ALA A 95 8.76 7.22 -8.53
N THR A 96 7.92 7.91 -9.31
CA THR A 96 7.78 7.68 -10.76
C THR A 96 8.95 8.22 -11.58
N ARG A 97 9.84 9.03 -10.98
CA ARG A 97 11.01 9.58 -11.67
C ARG A 97 12.15 8.56 -11.75
N LEU A 98 12.64 8.33 -12.97
CA LEU A 98 13.77 7.42 -13.23
C LEU A 98 15.04 7.83 -12.46
N ASP A 99 15.37 9.13 -12.45
CA ASP A 99 16.58 9.62 -11.78
C ASP A 99 16.57 9.38 -10.27
N LEU A 100 15.40 9.45 -9.63
CA LEU A 100 15.22 9.10 -8.23
C LEU A 100 15.37 7.58 -7.99
N LEU A 101 14.83 6.75 -8.87
CA LEU A 101 14.98 5.30 -8.81
C LEU A 101 16.45 4.88 -8.96
N GLU A 102 17.18 5.52 -9.88
CA GLU A 102 18.61 5.32 -10.09
C GLU A 102 19.43 5.74 -8.86
N ALA A 103 19.15 6.92 -8.30
CA ALA A 103 19.78 7.38 -7.07
C ALA A 103 19.51 6.43 -5.88
N ALA A 104 18.32 5.81 -5.84
CA ALA A 104 17.95 4.80 -4.86
C ALA A 104 18.58 3.42 -5.10
N GLY A 105 19.32 3.24 -6.19
CA GLY A 105 20.07 2.03 -6.49
C GLY A 105 19.28 0.95 -7.23
N ILE A 106 18.21 1.30 -7.96
CA ILE A 106 17.34 0.33 -8.65
C ILE A 106 18.10 -0.60 -9.60
N ALA A 107 19.19 -0.14 -10.22
CA ALA A 107 20.03 -0.94 -11.10
C ALA A 107 20.66 -2.17 -10.43
N LYS A 108 20.85 -2.12 -9.10
CA LYS A 108 21.39 -3.21 -8.28
C LYS A 108 20.33 -3.89 -7.41
N ALA A 109 19.12 -3.34 -7.36
CA ALA A 109 18.03 -3.90 -6.58
C ALA A 109 17.62 -5.26 -7.18
N ARG A 110 17.26 -6.19 -6.30
CA ARG A 110 16.68 -7.48 -6.70
C ARG A 110 15.17 -7.40 -6.83
N LEU A 111 14.54 -6.51 -6.06
CA LEU A 111 13.09 -6.41 -5.98
C LEU A 111 12.64 -4.97 -5.74
N LEU A 112 11.58 -4.57 -6.44
CA LEU A 112 10.84 -3.33 -6.19
C LEU A 112 9.47 -3.65 -5.61
N VAL A 113 9.18 -3.10 -4.45
CA VAL A 113 7.83 -3.07 -3.86
C VAL A 113 7.15 -1.77 -4.29
N VAL A 114 6.09 -1.87 -5.07
CA VAL A 114 5.26 -0.72 -5.47
C VAL A 114 4.07 -0.63 -4.52
N ALA A 115 4.15 0.28 -3.55
CA ALA A 115 3.21 0.45 -2.46
C ALA A 115 2.44 1.79 -2.51
N LEU A 116 2.54 2.53 -3.61
CA LEU A 116 1.79 3.76 -3.88
C LEU A 116 0.28 3.52 -3.80
N ASP A 117 -0.45 4.47 -3.21
CA ASP A 117 -1.91 4.43 -3.05
C ASP A 117 -2.67 4.99 -4.26
N ASP A 118 -2.10 5.99 -4.93
CA ASP A 118 -2.60 6.48 -6.22
C ASP A 118 -2.42 5.43 -7.31
N VAL A 119 -3.52 5.07 -7.98
CA VAL A 119 -3.55 4.00 -8.99
C VAL A 119 -2.74 4.41 -10.22
N ASP A 120 -2.88 5.66 -10.65
CA ASP A 120 -2.22 6.11 -11.87
C ASP A 120 -0.70 6.24 -11.66
N ALA A 121 -0.25 6.76 -10.51
CA ALA A 121 1.16 6.81 -10.15
C ALA A 121 1.77 5.41 -10.02
N ASN A 122 1.03 4.45 -9.44
CA ASN A 122 1.45 3.06 -9.34
C ASN A 122 1.68 2.44 -10.72
N LEU A 123 0.72 2.56 -11.63
CA LEU A 123 0.85 2.07 -13.00
C LEU A 123 1.97 2.78 -13.77
N ARG A 124 2.10 4.11 -13.65
CA ARG A 124 3.20 4.87 -14.27
C ARG A 124 4.57 4.41 -13.78
N LEU A 125 4.73 4.19 -12.48
CA LEU A 125 5.97 3.65 -11.92
C LEU A 125 6.30 2.28 -12.53
N VAL A 126 5.31 1.40 -12.63
CA VAL A 126 5.49 0.09 -13.26
C VAL A 126 5.90 0.24 -14.73
N ASP A 127 5.28 1.16 -15.48
CA ASP A 127 5.63 1.43 -16.88
C ASP A 127 7.11 1.84 -17.02
N VAL A 128 7.56 2.81 -16.22
CA VAL A 128 8.96 3.27 -16.20
C VAL A 128 9.92 2.13 -15.87
N VAL A 129 9.58 1.31 -14.88
CA VAL A 129 10.40 0.18 -14.43
C VAL A 129 10.45 -0.93 -15.49
N ARG A 130 9.34 -1.21 -16.18
CA ARG A 130 9.30 -2.21 -17.25
C ARG A 130 10.07 -1.78 -18.48
N GLU A 131 10.09 -0.49 -18.79
CA GLU A 131 10.88 0.08 -19.88
C GLU A 131 12.39 -0.02 -19.62
N HIS A 132 12.85 0.35 -18.42
CA HIS A 132 14.29 0.48 -18.12
C HIS A 132 14.90 -0.75 -17.44
N TYR A 133 14.11 -1.47 -16.64
CA TYR A 133 14.53 -2.61 -15.82
C TYR A 133 13.58 -3.81 -16.01
N PRO A 134 13.41 -4.33 -17.24
CA PRO A 134 12.39 -5.34 -17.56
C PRO A 134 12.51 -6.63 -16.75
N ARG A 135 13.72 -6.97 -16.28
CA ARG A 135 14.02 -8.17 -15.49
C ARG A 135 13.86 -7.99 -13.97
N LEU A 136 13.60 -6.77 -13.50
CA LEU A 136 13.42 -6.51 -12.08
C LEU A 136 12.13 -7.18 -11.60
N THR A 137 12.22 -7.89 -10.47
CA THR A 137 11.04 -8.46 -9.83
C THR A 137 10.24 -7.34 -9.18
N VAL A 138 8.95 -7.25 -9.51
CA VAL A 138 8.04 -6.24 -8.97
C VAL A 138 6.97 -6.92 -8.12
N VAL A 139 6.81 -6.45 -6.88
CA VAL A 139 5.69 -6.80 -6.00
C VAL A 139 4.81 -5.57 -5.84
N ALA A 140 3.60 -5.60 -6.39
CA ALA A 140 2.74 -4.43 -6.48
C ALA A 140 1.50 -4.54 -5.59
N ARG A 141 1.18 -3.45 -4.91
CA ARG A 141 -0.11 -3.23 -4.28
C ARG A 141 -1.14 -2.89 -5.36
N ALA A 142 -2.24 -3.64 -5.39
CA ALA A 142 -3.44 -3.30 -6.15
C ALA A 142 -4.53 -2.74 -5.22
N ARG A 143 -5.21 -1.68 -5.67
CA ARG A 143 -6.32 -1.07 -4.91
C ARG A 143 -7.60 -1.89 -5.00
N ASN A 144 -7.85 -2.44 -6.18
CA ASN A 144 -9.06 -3.18 -6.53
C ASN A 144 -8.77 -4.12 -7.72
N VAL A 145 -9.80 -4.81 -8.21
CA VAL A 145 -9.68 -5.77 -9.32
C VAL A 145 -9.28 -5.10 -10.63
N SER A 146 -9.82 -3.92 -10.95
CA SER A 146 -9.44 -3.16 -12.15
C SER A 146 -7.95 -2.78 -12.15
N HIS A 147 -7.44 -2.32 -11.00
CA HIS A 147 -6.01 -2.03 -10.83
C HIS A 147 -5.16 -3.30 -10.94
N LEU A 148 -5.61 -4.42 -10.37
CA LEU A 148 -4.93 -5.72 -10.49
C LEU A 148 -4.78 -6.13 -11.97
N PHE A 149 -5.83 -6.02 -12.78
CA PHE A 149 -5.72 -6.30 -14.22
C PHE A 149 -4.76 -5.31 -14.90
N GLY A 150 -4.86 -4.01 -14.57
CA GLY A 150 -3.93 -2.99 -15.06
C GLY A 150 -2.44 -3.32 -14.84
N LEU A 151 -2.13 -3.92 -13.69
CA LEU A 151 -0.79 -4.41 -13.34
C LEU A 151 -0.42 -5.70 -14.08
N MET A 152 -1.34 -6.64 -14.21
CA MET A 152 -1.13 -7.89 -14.96
C MET A 152 -0.76 -7.62 -16.43
N ASN A 153 -1.39 -6.63 -17.07
CA ASN A 153 -1.08 -6.24 -18.46
C ASN A 153 0.32 -5.66 -18.63
N ARG A 154 0.92 -5.20 -17.53
CA ARG A 154 2.32 -4.74 -17.46
C ARG A 154 3.26 -5.87 -17.03
N ASN A 155 2.81 -7.12 -17.15
CA ASN A 155 3.52 -8.33 -16.79
C ASN A 155 4.00 -8.31 -15.33
N VAL A 156 3.24 -7.71 -14.41
CA VAL A 156 3.52 -7.82 -12.97
C VAL A 156 2.95 -9.14 -12.46
N GLU A 157 3.83 -10.03 -12.01
CA GLU A 157 3.44 -11.37 -11.56
C GLU A 157 2.98 -11.39 -10.11
N HIS A 158 3.57 -10.57 -9.24
CA HIS A 158 3.29 -10.55 -7.81
C HIS A 158 2.45 -9.33 -7.46
N ILE A 159 1.14 -9.53 -7.31
CA ILE A 159 0.17 -8.46 -7.05
C ILE A 159 -0.68 -8.81 -5.84
N GLU A 160 -0.79 -7.89 -4.89
CA GLU A 160 -1.61 -8.05 -3.70
C GLU A 160 -2.72 -6.99 -3.64
N ARG A 161 -3.98 -7.42 -3.59
CA ARG A 161 -5.12 -6.52 -3.38
C ARG A 161 -5.14 -6.06 -1.92
N GLU A 162 -5.04 -4.75 -1.70
CA GLU A 162 -4.72 -4.15 -0.40
C GLU A 162 -5.65 -4.53 0.75
N THR A 163 -6.94 -4.77 0.49
CA THR A 163 -7.94 -5.09 1.52
C THR A 163 -8.34 -6.56 1.55
N PHE A 164 -7.95 -7.36 0.56
CA PHE A 164 -8.54 -8.69 0.34
C PHE A 164 -8.27 -9.65 1.50
N GLU A 165 -7.00 -9.85 1.88
CA GLU A 165 -6.65 -10.73 3.00
C GLU A 165 -7.15 -10.20 4.35
N ALA A 166 -7.17 -8.89 4.53
CA ALA A 166 -7.74 -8.27 5.72
C ALA A 166 -9.25 -8.53 5.82
N ALA A 167 -9.98 -8.44 4.70
CA ALA A 167 -11.41 -8.72 4.62
C ALA A 167 -11.72 -10.21 4.87
N LEU A 168 -10.93 -11.14 4.31
CA LEU A 168 -11.07 -12.57 4.61
C LEU A 168 -10.85 -12.87 6.09
N ARG A 169 -9.84 -12.25 6.71
CA ARG A 169 -9.60 -12.37 8.16
C ARG A 169 -10.77 -11.84 8.97
N SER A 170 -11.37 -10.72 8.57
CA SER A 170 -12.57 -10.16 9.22
C SER A 170 -13.79 -11.07 9.03
N GLY A 171 -14.01 -11.61 7.83
CA GLY A 171 -15.08 -12.59 7.55
C GLY A 171 -14.97 -13.83 8.43
N ARG A 172 -13.74 -14.37 8.61
CA ARG A 172 -13.48 -15.46 9.56
C ARG A 172 -13.89 -15.11 10.98
N ARG A 173 -13.65 -13.86 11.42
CA ARG A 173 -14.08 -13.40 12.75
C ARG A 173 -15.60 -13.35 12.84
N VAL A 174 -16.27 -12.80 11.83
CA VAL A 174 -17.74 -12.75 11.77
C VAL A 174 -18.35 -14.15 11.85
N LEU A 175 -17.86 -15.11 11.06
CA LEU A 175 -18.32 -16.51 11.11
C LEU A 175 -18.19 -17.10 12.52
N ARG A 176 -17.07 -16.84 13.20
CA ARG A 176 -16.87 -17.30 14.59
C ARG A 176 -17.86 -16.68 15.57
N GLU A 177 -18.17 -15.39 15.44
CA GLU A 177 -19.19 -14.74 16.27
C GLU A 177 -20.60 -15.27 15.98
N LEU A 178 -20.84 -15.79 14.77
CA LEU A 178 -22.08 -16.47 14.39
C LEU A 178 -22.11 -17.95 14.80
N GLY A 179 -21.13 -18.43 15.56
CA GLY A 179 -21.11 -19.77 16.14
C GLY A 179 -20.33 -20.83 15.35
N PHE A 180 -19.64 -20.46 14.27
CA PHE A 180 -18.81 -21.40 13.51
C PHE A 180 -17.55 -21.80 14.30
N GLY A 181 -17.09 -23.03 14.11
CA GLY A 181 -15.81 -23.50 14.65
C GLY A 181 -14.62 -22.73 14.07
N ALA A 182 -13.53 -22.60 14.83
CA ALA A 182 -12.35 -21.85 14.37
C ALA A 182 -11.69 -22.47 13.12
N HIS A 183 -11.65 -23.80 13.04
CA HIS A 183 -11.16 -24.53 11.87
C HIS A 183 -12.11 -24.36 10.67
N GLU A 184 -13.41 -24.50 10.91
CA GLU A 184 -14.46 -24.35 9.89
C GLU A 184 -14.48 -22.95 9.27
N ALA A 185 -14.45 -21.89 10.09
CA ALA A 185 -14.39 -20.51 9.59
C ALA A 185 -13.13 -20.27 8.75
N ARG A 186 -12.00 -20.88 9.11
CA ARG A 186 -10.76 -20.82 8.32
C ARG A 186 -10.93 -21.57 6.99
N LEU A 187 -11.46 -22.79 7.00
CA LEU A 187 -11.70 -23.56 5.78
C LEU A 187 -12.61 -22.80 4.82
N ALA A 188 -13.71 -22.22 5.31
CA ALA A 188 -14.61 -21.42 4.49
C ALA A 188 -13.89 -20.24 3.81
N ALA A 189 -13.07 -19.49 4.55
CA ALA A 189 -12.29 -18.39 3.98
C ALA A 189 -11.19 -18.86 3.02
N ASP A 190 -10.54 -20.00 3.29
CA ASP A 190 -9.52 -20.58 2.41
C ASP A 190 -10.15 -21.10 1.11
N THR A 191 -11.35 -21.68 1.16
CA THR A 191 -12.15 -22.08 -0.01
C THR A 191 -12.58 -20.87 -0.83
N PHE A 192 -13.12 -19.83 -0.18
CA PHE A 192 -13.44 -18.56 -0.84
C PHE A 192 -12.21 -17.97 -1.54
N ARG A 193 -11.06 -17.92 -0.84
CA ARG A 193 -9.81 -17.40 -1.39
C ARG A 193 -9.41 -18.12 -2.68
N ARG A 194 -9.38 -19.45 -2.65
CA ARG A 194 -9.00 -20.26 -3.82
C ARG A 194 -9.92 -20.00 -5.01
N HIS A 195 -11.23 -19.94 -4.75
CA HIS A 195 -12.22 -19.69 -5.79
C HIS A 195 -12.07 -18.28 -6.38
N ASP A 196 -11.93 -17.25 -5.54
CA ASP A 196 -11.75 -15.86 -5.99
C ASP A 196 -10.49 -15.69 -6.85
N LEU A 197 -9.37 -16.30 -6.45
CA LEU A 197 -8.13 -16.28 -7.23
C LEU A 197 -8.28 -17.02 -8.58
N ALA A 198 -8.93 -18.18 -8.59
CA ALA A 198 -9.19 -18.94 -9.82
C ALA A 198 -10.11 -18.18 -10.79
N ALA A 199 -11.16 -17.54 -10.26
CA ALA A 199 -12.08 -16.72 -11.03
C ALA A 199 -11.35 -15.52 -11.66
N LEU A 200 -10.46 -14.84 -10.93
CA LEU A 200 -9.65 -13.74 -11.47
C LEU A 200 -8.70 -14.20 -12.58
N ASP A 201 -8.06 -15.37 -12.44
CA ASP A 201 -7.19 -15.90 -13.47
C ASP A 201 -7.98 -16.27 -14.74
N ALA A 202 -9.18 -16.82 -14.60
CA ALA A 202 -10.10 -17.10 -15.71
C ALA A 202 -10.62 -15.82 -16.39
N MET A 203 -10.81 -14.73 -15.64
CA MET A 203 -11.20 -13.42 -16.18
C MET A 203 -10.07 -12.67 -16.87
N ARG A 204 -8.81 -12.95 -16.52
CA ARG A 204 -7.63 -12.23 -17.03
C ARG A 204 -7.61 -12.08 -18.57
N PRO A 205 -7.90 -13.10 -19.39
CA PRO A 205 -7.88 -12.96 -20.86
C PRO A 205 -8.97 -12.03 -21.40
N HIS A 206 -10.04 -11.80 -20.63
CA HIS A 206 -11.26 -11.12 -21.07
C HIS A 206 -11.48 -9.77 -20.36
N TYR A 207 -10.50 -9.26 -19.61
CA TYR A 207 -10.72 -8.08 -18.77
C TYR A 207 -11.07 -6.80 -19.55
N GLN A 208 -10.75 -6.73 -20.85
CA GLN A 208 -11.12 -5.61 -21.74
C GLN A 208 -12.53 -5.76 -22.35
N ASP A 209 -13.09 -6.97 -22.31
CA ASP A 209 -14.43 -7.27 -22.82
C ASP A 209 -15.42 -7.24 -21.65
N GLU A 210 -16.10 -6.11 -21.49
CA GLU A 210 -17.02 -5.88 -20.38
C GLU A 210 -18.13 -6.93 -20.32
N ILE A 211 -18.64 -7.37 -21.48
CA ILE A 211 -19.74 -8.35 -21.54
C ILE A 211 -19.25 -9.71 -21.05
N GLN A 212 -18.11 -10.17 -21.56
CA GLN A 212 -17.51 -11.44 -21.13
C GLN A 212 -17.11 -11.39 -19.65
N LEU A 213 -16.54 -10.27 -19.18
CA LEU A 213 -16.16 -10.10 -17.80
C LEU A 213 -17.37 -10.18 -16.85
N ILE A 214 -18.48 -9.54 -17.20
CA ILE A 214 -19.73 -9.62 -16.42
C ILE A 214 -20.26 -11.06 -16.39
N SER A 215 -20.29 -11.73 -17.55
CA SER A 215 -20.74 -13.12 -17.63
C SER A 215 -19.89 -14.04 -16.76
N LEU A 216 -18.57 -13.96 -16.86
CA LEU A 216 -17.64 -14.76 -16.05
C LEU A 216 -17.78 -14.45 -14.56
N ALA A 217 -18.00 -13.19 -14.18
CA ALA A 217 -18.22 -12.81 -12.79
C ALA A 217 -19.53 -13.37 -12.23
N GLN A 218 -20.60 -13.41 -13.04
CA GLN A 218 -21.87 -14.04 -12.66
C GLN A 218 -21.68 -15.55 -12.50
N THR A 219 -21.07 -16.23 -13.47
CA THR A 219 -20.78 -17.67 -13.39
C THR A 219 -19.95 -18.01 -12.15
N ALA A 220 -18.85 -17.28 -11.91
CA ALA A 220 -18.01 -17.50 -10.74
C ALA A 220 -18.78 -17.30 -9.41
N ARG A 221 -19.69 -16.31 -9.36
CA ARG A 221 -20.52 -16.11 -8.16
C ARG A 221 -21.48 -17.28 -7.94
N ASP A 222 -22.12 -17.75 -9.00
CA ASP A 222 -23.10 -18.82 -8.92
C ASP A 222 -22.41 -20.15 -8.55
N GLU A 223 -21.24 -20.46 -9.13
CA GLU A 223 -20.38 -21.59 -8.74
C GLU A 223 -19.96 -21.55 -7.27
N LEU A 224 -19.60 -20.36 -6.76
CA LEU A 224 -19.26 -20.16 -5.37
C LEU A 224 -20.44 -20.42 -4.43
N SER A 225 -21.64 -19.96 -4.82
CA SER A 225 -22.87 -20.18 -4.05
C SER A 225 -23.16 -21.67 -3.95
N ASP A 226 -23.17 -22.37 -5.09
CA ASP A 226 -23.36 -23.81 -5.18
C ASP A 226 -22.36 -24.58 -4.30
N LEU A 227 -21.09 -24.19 -4.35
CA LEU A 227 -20.03 -24.81 -3.55
C LEU A 227 -20.32 -24.70 -2.04
N PHE A 228 -20.67 -23.50 -1.58
CA PHE A 228 -20.97 -23.28 -0.16
C PHE A 228 -22.30 -23.90 0.29
N GLU A 229 -23.28 -24.01 -0.60
CA GLU A 229 -24.54 -24.71 -0.34
C GLU A 229 -24.27 -26.21 -0.12
N ARG A 230 -23.53 -26.85 -1.03
CA ARG A 230 -23.13 -28.26 -0.86
C ARG A 230 -22.35 -28.49 0.42
N ASP A 231 -21.39 -27.62 0.75
CA ASP A 231 -20.65 -27.70 2.01
C ASP A 231 -21.56 -27.56 3.25
N ARG A 232 -22.63 -26.74 3.16
CA ARG A 232 -23.61 -26.60 4.25
C ARG A 232 -24.45 -27.86 4.40
N GLU A 233 -24.93 -28.43 3.30
CA GLU A 233 -25.71 -29.67 3.32
C GLU A 233 -24.91 -30.85 3.90
N ILE A 234 -23.64 -30.99 3.52
CA ILE A 234 -22.75 -32.04 4.06
C ILE A 234 -22.63 -31.89 5.58
N ARG A 235 -22.39 -30.68 6.08
CA ARG A 235 -22.29 -30.41 7.52
C ARG A 235 -23.58 -30.68 8.27
N GLU A 236 -24.72 -30.31 7.71
CA GLU A 236 -26.03 -30.58 8.31
C GLU A 236 -26.28 -32.09 8.42
N ARG A 237 -25.89 -32.87 7.42
CA ARG A 237 -25.94 -34.34 7.46
C ARG A 237 -25.01 -34.94 8.50
N GLU A 238 -23.76 -34.48 8.60
CA GLU A 238 -22.83 -34.93 9.64
C GLU A 238 -23.34 -34.61 11.05
N ARG A 239 -23.95 -33.44 11.24
CA ARG A 239 -24.50 -33.02 12.53
C ARG A 239 -25.73 -33.81 12.93
N THR A 240 -26.56 -34.21 11.97
CA THR A 240 -27.80 -34.98 12.21
C THR A 240 -27.58 -36.49 12.25
N GLY A 241 -26.57 -37.01 11.55
CA GLY A 241 -26.24 -38.44 11.49
C GLY A 241 -25.30 -38.95 12.60
N GLY A 242 -24.67 -38.06 13.37
CA GLY A 242 -23.75 -38.44 14.46
C GLY A 242 -24.39 -38.89 15.78
N TRP A 243 -25.73 -38.99 15.84
CA TRP A 243 -26.49 -39.49 17.00
C TRP A 243 -27.46 -40.56 16.53
N GLY A 244 -26.97 -41.79 16.39
CA GLY A 244 -27.73 -43.00 16.09
C GLY A 244 -26.98 -44.23 16.58
#